data_AF-A0A1C5ZFZ1-F1
#
_entry.id   AF-A0A1C5ZFZ1-F1
#
_cell.length_a   1.000
_cell.length_b   1.000
_cell.length_c   1.000
_cell.angle_alpha   90.00
_cell.angle_beta   90.00
_cell.angle_gamma   90.00
#
_symmetry.space_group_name_H-M   'P 1'
#
loop_
_entity.id
_entity.type
_entity.pdbx_description
1 polymer ?
#
loop_
_entity_poly.entity_id
_entity_poly.type
_entity_poly.pdbx_seq_one_letter_code
_entity_poly.pdbx_strand_id
1 'polypeptide(L)'
;MKRSIKFQIMARIVVVVLVIIISFAWFLYNQFTSINMNNLSKRGSEEAQRNLIQLQSAIEDVYRLSEYLVLSEEVSGFLKNLDRFTPAEKAVAAGKLMDNLDRLLVSGKYIHSFCVVAENGESFWNTSPYDDFFQEWFIKNTDQSIPSKELGFTKVYDFPATSLYHRRHTLVSYVSNIYQIEDGKSTVRGQIIIQMNLIGLAG
;
A
#
# COMPACT_ATOMS: atom_id res chain seq x y z
N MET A 1 0.51 -65.64 45.18
CA MET A 1 -0.95 -65.39 45.24
C MET A 1 -1.63 -65.86 43.95
N LYS A 2 -2.37 -66.98 43.97
CA LYS A 2 -3.21 -67.39 42.84
C LYS A 2 -4.44 -66.48 42.80
N ARG A 3 -4.53 -65.58 41.82
CA ARG A 3 -5.68 -64.68 41.65
C ARG A 3 -6.88 -65.48 41.13
N SER A 4 -8.07 -65.21 41.67
CA SER A 4 -9.32 -65.86 41.26
C SER A 4 -9.56 -65.72 39.75
N ILE A 5 -10.09 -66.76 39.10
CA ILE A 5 -10.41 -66.79 37.66
C ILE A 5 -11.27 -65.59 37.25
N LYS A 6 -12.21 -65.18 38.12
CA LYS A 6 -13.06 -64.00 37.91
C LYS A 6 -12.25 -62.70 37.79
N PHE A 7 -11.19 -62.56 38.58
CA PHE A 7 -10.29 -61.41 38.54
C PHE A 7 -9.46 -61.41 37.25
N GLN A 8 -8.99 -62.57 36.78
CA GLN A 8 -8.24 -62.66 35.53
C GLN A 8 -9.09 -62.30 34.30
N ILE A 9 -10.36 -62.71 34.28
CA ILE A 9 -11.31 -62.34 33.21
C ILE A 9 -11.59 -60.84 33.26
N MET A 10 -11.91 -60.28 34.43
CA MET A 10 -12.20 -58.85 34.56
C MET A 10 -11.00 -57.97 34.18
N ALA A 11 -9.78 -58.36 34.60
CA ALA A 11 -8.56 -57.64 34.25
C ALA A 11 -8.30 -57.61 32.73
N ARG A 12 -8.56 -58.71 32.02
CA ARG A 12 -8.43 -58.75 30.55
C ARG A 12 -9.44 -57.84 29.86
N ILE A 13 -10.68 -57.81 30.32
CA ILE A 13 -11.71 -56.91 29.79
C ILE A 13 -11.29 -55.45 29.99
N VAL A 14 -10.83 -55.09 31.20
CA VAL A 14 -10.35 -53.73 31.50
C VAL A 14 -9.18 -53.33 30.61
N VAL A 15 -8.21 -54.23 30.39
CA VAL A 15 -7.08 -53.96 29.49
C VAL A 15 -7.55 -53.72 28.05
N VAL A 16 -8.48 -54.54 27.55
CA VAL A 16 -9.03 -54.38 26.19
C VAL A 16 -9.76 -53.03 26.06
N VAL A 17 -10.57 -52.66 27.05
CA VAL A 17 -11.28 -51.38 27.05
C VAL A 17 -10.30 -50.20 27.09
N LEU A 18 -9.24 -50.26 27.89
CA LEU A 18 -8.20 -49.24 27.94
C LEU A 18 -7.49 -49.07 26.58
N VAL A 19 -7.13 -50.17 25.93
CA VAL A 19 -6.48 -50.13 24.62
C VAL A 19 -7.40 -49.50 23.58
N ILE A 20 -8.70 -49.81 23.61
CA ILE A 20 -9.69 -49.20 22.71
C ILE A 20 -9.78 -47.69 22.97
N ILE A 21 -9.92 -47.27 24.23
CA ILE A 21 -10.03 -45.84 24.59
C ILE A 21 -8.77 -45.07 24.17
N ILE A 22 -7.59 -45.60 24.44
CA ILE A 22 -6.32 -44.95 24.08
C ILE A 22 -6.19 -44.85 22.55
N SER A 23 -6.51 -45.92 21.82
CA SER A 23 -6.46 -45.93 20.36
C SER A 23 -7.45 -44.93 19.76
N PHE A 24 -8.65 -44.84 20.32
CA PHE A 24 -9.67 -43.90 19.88
C PHE A 24 -9.29 -42.45 20.20
N ALA A 25 -8.73 -42.20 21.38
CA ALA A 25 -8.22 -40.88 21.76
C ALA A 25 -7.07 -40.43 20.85
N TRP A 26 -6.13 -41.33 20.53
CA TRP A 26 -5.04 -41.07 19.59
C TRP A 26 -5.57 -40.75 18.19
N PHE A 27 -6.52 -41.53 17.69
CA PHE A 27 -7.15 -41.30 16.40
C PHE A 27 -7.87 -39.95 16.34
N LEU A 28 -8.69 -39.64 17.35
CA LEU A 28 -9.38 -38.36 17.44
C LEU A 28 -8.41 -37.18 17.53
N TYR A 29 -7.33 -37.30 18.32
CA TYR A 29 -6.32 -36.27 18.45
C TYR A 29 -5.64 -35.95 17.10
N ASN A 30 -5.25 -36.98 16.36
CA ASN A 30 -4.60 -36.81 15.05
C ASN A 30 -5.56 -36.22 14.00
N GLN A 31 -6.82 -36.66 13.99
CA GLN A 31 -7.83 -36.09 13.09
C GLN A 31 -8.13 -34.63 13.42
N PHE A 32 -8.27 -34.29 14.71
CA PHE A 32 -8.56 -32.93 15.15
C PHE A 32 -7.41 -31.97 14.85
N THR A 33 -6.17 -32.38 15.12
CA THR A 33 -4.97 -31.58 14.80
C THR A 33 -4.79 -31.39 13.29
N SER A 34 -4.99 -32.45 12.49
CA SER A 34 -4.93 -32.36 11.03
C SER A 34 -6.00 -31.42 10.46
N ILE A 35 -7.26 -31.54 10.91
CA ILE A 35 -8.36 -30.66 10.47
C ILE A 35 -8.09 -29.21 10.86
N ASN A 36 -7.65 -28.95 12.09
CA ASN A 36 -7.35 -27.59 12.53
C ASN A 36 -6.17 -26.99 11.78
N MET A 37 -5.10 -27.75 11.55
CA MET A 37 -3.93 -27.26 10.80
C MET A 37 -4.29 -26.97 9.34
N ASN A 38 -5.07 -27.84 8.69
CA ASN A 38 -5.54 -27.63 7.33
C ASN A 38 -6.48 -26.43 7.23
N ASN A 39 -7.38 -26.24 8.21
CA ASN A 39 -8.27 -25.09 8.25
C ASN A 39 -7.51 -23.78 8.50
N LEU A 40 -6.49 -23.78 9.37
CA LEU A 40 -5.63 -22.63 9.62
C LEU A 40 -4.81 -22.28 8.37
N SER A 41 -4.19 -23.26 7.72
CA SER A 41 -3.45 -23.06 6.48
C SER A 41 -4.33 -22.54 5.37
N LYS A 42 -5.55 -23.10 5.22
CA LYS A 42 -6.52 -22.66 4.22
C LYS A 42 -6.96 -21.22 4.49
N ARG A 43 -7.34 -20.89 5.73
CA ARG A 43 -7.71 -19.52 6.11
C ARG A 43 -6.56 -18.53 5.89
N GLY A 44 -5.35 -18.89 6.30
CA GLY A 44 -4.16 -18.07 6.07
C GLY A 44 -3.89 -17.84 4.58
N SER A 45 -4.06 -18.87 3.74
CA SER A 45 -3.91 -18.73 2.29
C SER A 45 -5.02 -17.88 1.66
N GLU A 46 -6.27 -18.01 2.11
CA GLU A 46 -7.38 -17.20 1.64
C GLU A 46 -7.22 -15.73 2.02
N GLU A 47 -6.76 -15.45 3.23
CA GLU A 47 -6.47 -14.09 3.70
C GLU A 47 -5.28 -13.48 2.96
N ALA A 48 -4.19 -14.23 2.78
CA ALA A 48 -3.06 -13.79 1.97
C ALA A 48 -3.47 -13.49 0.52
N GLN A 49 -4.31 -14.35 -0.08
CA GLN A 49 -4.81 -14.14 -1.44
C GLN A 49 -5.71 -12.90 -1.53
N ARG A 50 -6.57 -12.66 -0.54
CA ARG A 50 -7.38 -11.43 -0.45
C ARG A 50 -6.50 -10.19 -0.36
N ASN A 51 -5.48 -10.22 0.49
CA ASN A 51 -4.54 -9.10 0.64
C ASN A 51 -3.76 -8.84 -0.66
N LEU A 52 -3.33 -9.89 -1.36
CA LEU A 52 -2.70 -9.77 -2.67
C LEU A 52 -3.62 -9.13 -3.71
N ILE A 53 -4.90 -9.52 -3.74
CA ILE A 53 -5.90 -8.92 -4.64
C ILE A 53 -6.10 -7.44 -4.32
N GLN A 54 -6.17 -7.08 -3.04
CA GLN A 54 -6.29 -5.67 -2.61
C GLN A 54 -5.07 -4.84 -3.01
N LEU A 55 -3.86 -5.39 -2.82
CA LEU A 55 -2.62 -4.74 -3.26
C LEU A 55 -2.57 -4.56 -4.78
N GLN A 56 -2.95 -5.59 -5.55
CA GLN A 56 -3.00 -5.50 -7.00
C GLN A 56 -4.01 -4.44 -7.47
N SER A 57 -5.20 -4.41 -6.86
CA SER A 57 -6.20 -3.38 -7.15
C SER A 57 -5.68 -1.98 -6.87
N ALA A 58 -4.98 -1.78 -5.74
CA ALA A 58 -4.43 -0.47 -5.39
C ALA A 58 -3.32 -0.02 -6.35
N ILE A 59 -2.46 -0.96 -6.76
CA ILE A 59 -1.41 -0.69 -7.76
C ILE A 59 -2.05 -0.30 -9.10
N GLU A 60 -3.07 -1.02 -9.54
CA GLU A 60 -3.78 -0.73 -10.79
C GLU A 60 -4.45 0.65 -10.77
N ASP A 61 -5.09 1.01 -9.66
CA ASP A 61 -5.71 2.32 -9.47
C ASP A 61 -4.66 3.45 -9.48
N VAL A 62 -3.48 3.23 -8.89
CA VAL A 62 -2.36 4.20 -8.95
C VAL A 62 -1.82 4.33 -10.36
N TYR A 63 -1.71 3.25 -11.13
CA TYR A 63 -1.32 3.34 -12.54
C TYR A 63 -2.34 4.14 -13.35
N ARG A 64 -3.65 3.86 -13.17
CA ARG A 64 -4.71 4.61 -13.85
C ARG A 64 -4.72 6.09 -13.47
N LEU A 65 -4.56 6.39 -12.18
CA LEU A 65 -4.46 7.77 -11.72
C LEU A 65 -3.21 8.45 -12.31
N SER A 66 -2.07 7.77 -12.31
CA SER A 66 -0.86 8.30 -12.90
C SER A 66 -1.03 8.57 -14.40
N GLU A 67 -1.62 7.65 -15.16
CA GLU A 67 -1.91 7.84 -16.58
C GLU A 67 -2.83 9.04 -16.80
N TYR A 68 -3.89 9.16 -15.99
CA TYR A 68 -4.80 10.30 -16.04
C TYR A 68 -4.08 11.64 -15.76
N LEU A 69 -3.25 11.69 -14.71
CA LEU A 69 -2.54 12.90 -14.32
C LEU A 69 -1.45 13.29 -15.32
N VAL A 70 -0.76 12.30 -15.89
CA VAL A 70 0.28 12.51 -16.91
C VAL A 70 -0.30 13.03 -18.22
N LEU A 71 -1.52 12.62 -18.57
CA LEU A 71 -2.22 13.06 -19.78
C LEU A 71 -3.11 14.29 -19.56
N SER A 72 -3.17 14.82 -18.34
CA SER A 72 -4.04 15.95 -18.01
C SER A 72 -3.57 17.24 -18.68
N GLU A 73 -4.44 17.84 -19.50
CA GLU A 73 -4.20 19.17 -20.07
C GLU A 73 -4.05 20.25 -18.99
N GLU A 74 -4.72 20.09 -17.85
CA GLU A 74 -4.60 21.03 -16.72
C GLU A 74 -3.19 21.00 -16.12
N VAL A 75 -2.65 19.79 -15.90
CA VAL A 75 -1.29 19.60 -15.37
C VAL A 75 -0.25 20.08 -16.38
N SER A 76 -0.37 19.64 -17.63
CA SER A 76 0.55 20.07 -18.69
C SER A 76 0.48 21.58 -18.93
N GLY A 77 -0.70 22.17 -18.89
CA GLY A 77 -0.93 23.59 -19.09
C GLY A 77 -0.37 24.44 -17.94
N PHE A 78 -0.51 23.96 -16.71
CA PHE A 78 0.10 24.58 -15.54
C PHE A 78 1.64 24.58 -15.65
N LEU A 79 2.24 23.41 -15.90
CA LEU A 79 3.69 23.26 -16.02
C LEU A 79 4.27 24.12 -17.16
N LYS A 80 3.58 24.19 -18.30
CA LYS A 80 4.01 25.00 -19.46
C LYS A 80 4.04 26.50 -19.17
N ASN A 81 3.16 26.98 -18.29
CA ASN A 81 3.06 28.40 -17.95
C ASN A 81 3.80 28.76 -16.66
N LEU A 82 4.44 27.79 -16.00
CA LEU A 82 5.00 27.96 -14.66
C LEU A 82 6.02 29.11 -14.59
N ASP A 83 6.91 29.21 -15.57
CA ASP A 83 7.94 30.25 -15.65
C ASP A 83 7.39 31.64 -15.99
N ARG A 84 6.13 31.73 -16.46
CA ARG A 84 5.47 32.98 -16.83
C ARG A 84 4.69 33.59 -15.68
N PHE A 85 4.37 32.80 -14.66
CA PHE A 85 3.61 33.27 -13.52
C PHE A 85 4.48 34.11 -12.58
N THR A 86 3.91 35.20 -12.10
CA THR A 86 4.41 35.85 -10.88
C THR A 86 4.27 34.90 -9.69
N PRO A 87 5.02 35.12 -8.58
CA PRO A 87 4.90 34.28 -7.38
C PRO A 87 3.45 34.17 -6.85
N ALA A 88 2.68 35.26 -6.92
CA ALA A 88 1.28 35.29 -6.49
C ALA A 88 0.33 34.57 -7.46
N GLU A 89 0.58 34.62 -8.77
CA GLU A 89 -0.20 33.87 -9.76
C GLU A 89 0.10 32.38 -9.68
N LYS A 90 1.37 32.02 -9.49
CA LYS A 90 1.81 30.65 -9.23
C LYS A 90 1.03 30.12 -8.03
N ALA A 91 1.17 30.80 -6.89
CA ALA A 91 0.17 31.00 -5.82
C ALA A 91 -1.21 30.34 -6.02
N VAL A 92 -2.00 31.07 -6.78
CA VAL A 92 -3.40 30.77 -7.05
C VAL A 92 -3.54 29.61 -8.02
N ALA A 93 -2.68 29.51 -9.03
CA ALA A 93 -2.75 28.48 -10.05
C ALA A 93 -2.45 27.08 -9.50
N ALA A 94 -1.41 26.91 -8.68
CA ALA A 94 -1.13 25.61 -8.08
C ALA A 94 -2.19 25.23 -7.05
N GLY A 95 -2.70 26.17 -6.25
CA GLY A 95 -3.82 25.91 -5.33
C GLY A 95 -5.05 25.38 -6.07
N LYS A 96 -5.44 26.04 -7.17
CA LYS A 96 -6.55 25.59 -8.03
C LYS A 96 -6.30 24.22 -8.65
N LEU A 97 -5.09 23.97 -9.16
CA LEU A 97 -4.73 22.68 -9.75
C LEU A 97 -4.82 21.57 -8.69
N MET A 98 -4.23 21.78 -7.52
CA MET A 98 -4.25 20.80 -6.44
C MET A 98 -5.69 20.51 -5.97
N ASP A 99 -6.52 21.55 -5.78
CA ASP A 99 -7.93 21.38 -5.41
C ASP A 99 -8.73 20.59 -6.45
N ASN A 100 -8.47 20.83 -7.75
CA ASN A 100 -9.11 20.08 -8.83
C ASN A 100 -8.69 18.61 -8.83
N LEU A 101 -7.39 18.36 -8.74
CA LEU A 101 -6.83 17.00 -8.75
C LEU A 101 -7.20 16.22 -7.49
N ASP A 102 -7.30 16.88 -6.33
CA ASP A 102 -7.70 16.26 -5.07
C ASP A 102 -9.13 15.72 -5.12
N ARG A 103 -10.03 16.37 -5.88
CA ARG A 103 -11.39 15.86 -6.13
C ARG A 103 -11.44 14.60 -6.98
N LEU A 104 -10.38 14.35 -7.76
CA LEU A 104 -10.26 13.17 -8.62
C LEU A 104 -9.65 11.99 -7.87
N LEU A 105 -8.96 12.24 -6.76
CA LEU A 105 -8.60 11.19 -5.84
C LEU A 105 -9.88 10.57 -5.27
N VAL A 106 -9.99 9.24 -5.37
CA VAL A 106 -10.94 8.49 -4.57
C VAL A 106 -10.44 8.54 -3.12
N SER A 107 -10.78 9.63 -2.44
CA SER A 107 -10.45 9.87 -1.03
C SER A 107 -10.84 8.65 -0.20
N GLY A 108 -9.88 8.10 0.55
CA GLY A 108 -10.18 7.26 1.70
C GLY A 108 -9.88 5.76 1.62
N LYS A 109 -9.24 5.21 0.57
CA LYS A 109 -8.81 3.80 0.60
C LYS A 109 -7.32 3.61 0.88
N TYR A 110 -6.43 4.11 0.01
CA TYR A 110 -4.98 3.91 0.19
C TYR A 110 -4.12 5.03 -0.41
N ILE A 111 -4.67 5.98 -1.16
CA ILE A 111 -3.92 7.15 -1.60
C ILE A 111 -3.89 8.16 -0.45
N HIS A 112 -2.68 8.51 -0.01
CA HIS A 112 -2.46 9.46 1.08
C HIS A 112 -2.44 10.89 0.57
N SER A 113 -1.69 11.14 -0.51
CA SER A 113 -1.46 12.45 -1.11
C SER A 113 -0.72 12.32 -2.45
N PHE A 114 -0.57 13.40 -3.19
CA PHE A 114 0.25 13.45 -4.40
C PHE A 114 0.99 14.78 -4.53
N CYS A 115 2.09 14.77 -5.28
CA CYS A 115 2.90 15.94 -5.55
C CYS A 115 3.20 16.03 -7.05
N VAL A 116 3.02 17.23 -7.62
CA VAL A 116 3.48 17.56 -8.98
C VAL A 116 4.85 18.23 -8.86
N VAL A 117 5.83 17.72 -9.60
CA VAL A 117 7.19 18.25 -9.65
C VAL A 117 7.45 18.82 -11.04
N ALA A 118 7.90 20.06 -11.13
CA ALA A 118 8.31 20.67 -12.40
C ALA A 118 9.74 20.29 -12.80
N GLU A 119 10.11 20.51 -14.06
CA GLU A 119 11.49 20.25 -14.55
C GLU A 119 12.57 20.98 -13.74
N ASN A 120 12.25 22.18 -13.24
CA ASN A 120 13.16 23.01 -12.46
C ASN A 120 13.32 22.54 -11.01
N GLY A 121 12.62 21.49 -10.60
CA GLY A 121 12.65 20.92 -9.26
C GLY A 121 11.66 21.55 -8.27
N GLU A 122 10.87 22.56 -8.68
CA GLU A 122 9.76 23.06 -7.87
C GLU A 122 8.72 21.96 -7.68
N SER A 123 8.23 21.82 -6.45
CA SER A 123 7.28 20.76 -6.09
C SER A 123 6.01 21.36 -5.49
N PHE A 124 4.86 20.84 -5.90
CA PHE A 124 3.53 21.31 -5.51
C PHE A 124 2.77 20.13 -4.92
N TRP A 125 2.69 20.08 -3.59
CA TRP A 125 2.04 18.99 -2.85
C TRP A 125 0.56 19.31 -2.58
N ASN A 126 -0.36 18.37 -2.81
CA ASN A 126 -1.79 18.64 -2.68
C ASN A 126 -2.21 19.08 -1.26
N THR A 127 -1.52 18.60 -0.23
CA THR A 127 -1.80 18.94 1.16
C THR A 127 -1.23 20.31 1.57
N SER A 128 -0.11 20.72 0.96
CA SER A 128 0.50 22.04 1.18
C SER A 128 1.27 22.45 -0.08
N PRO A 129 0.62 23.15 -1.03
CA PRO A 129 1.18 23.35 -2.38
C PRO A 129 2.43 24.25 -2.46
N TYR A 130 2.80 24.93 -1.36
CA TYR A 130 3.88 25.93 -1.31
C TYR A 130 4.93 25.65 -0.23
N ASP A 131 4.93 24.45 0.32
CA ASP A 131 5.86 24.08 1.39
C ASP A 131 6.95 23.15 0.86
N ASP A 132 8.21 23.57 1.05
CA ASP A 132 9.39 22.77 0.71
C ASP A 132 9.53 21.53 1.60
N PHE A 133 8.75 21.46 2.70
CA PHE A 133 8.71 20.33 3.62
C PHE A 133 8.62 18.99 2.88
N PHE A 134 7.71 18.87 1.90
CA PHE A 134 7.54 17.61 1.18
C PHE A 134 8.82 17.21 0.45
N GLN A 135 9.46 18.15 -0.24
CA GLN A 135 10.66 17.92 -1.03
C GLN A 135 11.83 17.51 -0.14
N GLU A 136 12.13 18.29 0.89
CA GLU A 136 13.22 17.99 1.84
C GLU A 136 13.01 16.63 2.50
N TRP A 137 11.77 16.36 2.89
CA TRP A 137 11.41 15.13 3.55
C TRP A 137 11.50 13.92 2.60
N PHE A 138 11.00 14.03 1.37
CA PHE A 138 11.04 12.95 0.39
C PHE A 138 12.49 12.57 0.07
N ILE A 139 13.36 13.54 -0.19
CA ILE A 139 14.78 13.29 -0.50
C ILE A 139 15.46 12.56 0.66
N LYS A 140 15.24 13.02 1.90
CA LYS A 140 15.86 12.44 3.09
C LYS A 140 15.44 11.01 3.38
N ASN A 141 14.21 10.62 3.03
CA ASN A 141 13.64 9.32 3.42
C ASN A 141 13.58 8.31 2.28
N THR A 142 13.75 8.73 1.03
CA THR A 142 13.73 7.84 -0.14
C THR A 142 15.09 7.66 -0.81
N ASP A 143 16.08 8.48 -0.44
CA ASP A 143 17.37 8.62 -1.12
C ASP A 143 17.25 9.04 -2.60
N GLN A 144 16.08 9.52 -3.03
CA GLN A 144 15.83 9.98 -4.40
C GLN A 144 15.94 11.50 -4.51
N SER A 145 16.40 11.99 -5.66
CA SER A 145 16.38 13.42 -5.98
C SER A 145 14.98 13.89 -6.40
N ILE A 146 14.77 15.20 -6.44
CA ILE A 146 13.60 15.84 -7.05
C ILE A 146 14.13 16.83 -8.11
N PRO A 147 13.78 16.67 -9.41
CA PRO A 147 13.09 15.52 -10.00
C PRO A 147 13.85 14.21 -9.80
N SER A 148 13.13 13.10 -9.64
CA SER A 148 13.71 11.77 -9.42
C SER A 148 14.22 11.18 -10.72
N LYS A 149 15.39 10.55 -10.68
CA LYS A 149 15.93 9.78 -11.80
C LYS A 149 15.33 8.37 -11.88
N GLU A 150 14.75 7.90 -10.78
CA GLU A 150 14.16 6.58 -10.66
C GLU A 150 12.64 6.69 -10.78
N LEU A 151 12.08 6.01 -11.77
CA LEU A 151 10.63 5.91 -11.97
C LEU A 151 10.09 4.64 -11.32
N GLY A 152 8.80 4.62 -11.05
CA GLY A 152 8.12 3.48 -10.45
C GLY A 152 7.96 3.61 -8.94
N PHE A 153 7.83 2.47 -8.27
CA PHE A 153 7.65 2.44 -6.82
C PHE A 153 8.96 2.69 -6.08
N THR A 154 8.91 3.56 -5.09
CA THR A 154 10.02 3.78 -4.15
C THR A 154 10.11 2.62 -3.15
N LYS A 155 11.17 2.64 -2.33
CA LYS A 155 11.19 1.88 -1.08
C LYS A 155 10.10 2.40 -0.12
N VAL A 156 9.78 1.59 0.87
CA VAL A 156 8.90 1.96 1.98
C VAL A 156 9.60 2.99 2.87
N TYR A 157 8.86 4.01 3.32
CA TYR A 157 9.38 5.06 4.20
C TYR A 157 8.30 5.60 5.16
N ASP A 158 8.71 6.26 6.25
CA ASP A 158 7.80 6.68 7.33
C ASP A 158 7.46 8.18 7.30
N PHE A 159 6.21 8.50 6.93
CA PHE A 159 5.70 9.87 6.94
C PHE A 159 5.42 10.36 8.37
N PRO A 160 5.95 11.55 8.74
CA PRO A 160 5.80 12.09 10.07
C PRO A 160 4.34 12.48 10.35
N ALA A 161 3.98 12.48 11.63
CA ALA A 161 2.70 13.03 12.03
C ALA A 161 2.70 14.54 11.77
N THR A 162 1.65 15.04 11.13
CA THR A 162 1.40 16.46 10.88
C THR A 162 0.10 16.89 11.56
N SER A 163 -0.23 18.18 11.52
CA SER A 163 -1.55 18.65 11.98
C SER A 163 -2.72 17.99 11.24
N LEU A 164 -2.49 17.56 10.00
CA LEU A 164 -3.45 16.84 9.17
C LEU A 164 -3.42 15.33 9.46
N TYR A 165 -2.25 14.77 9.74
CA TYR A 165 -2.06 13.35 10.03
C TYR A 165 -1.61 13.13 11.47
N HIS A 166 -2.56 12.80 12.36
CA HIS A 166 -2.30 12.67 13.80
C HIS A 166 -1.47 11.41 14.17
N ARG A 167 -1.12 10.58 13.18
CA ARG A 167 -0.31 9.37 13.35
C ARG A 167 0.77 9.32 12.28
N ARG A 168 1.87 8.61 12.58
CA ARG A 168 2.85 8.26 11.56
C ARG A 168 2.23 7.30 10.56
N HIS A 169 2.53 7.50 9.29
CA HIS A 169 2.08 6.62 8.21
C HIS A 169 3.28 5.97 7.55
N THR A 170 3.16 4.68 7.22
CA THR A 170 4.16 3.98 6.42
C THR A 170 3.71 4.02 4.96
N LEU A 171 4.49 4.71 4.13
CA LEU A 171 4.13 5.05 2.77
C LEU A 171 5.04 4.39 1.74
N VAL A 172 4.51 4.26 0.53
CA VAL A 172 5.26 3.98 -0.71
C VAL A 172 4.84 5.00 -1.75
N SER A 173 5.79 5.59 -2.46
CA SER A 173 5.48 6.48 -3.59
C SER A 173 5.54 5.75 -4.91
N TYR A 174 4.69 6.15 -5.85
CA TYR A 174 4.85 5.87 -7.27
C TYR A 174 5.25 7.15 -8.01
N VAL A 175 6.38 7.10 -8.71
CA VAL A 175 6.93 8.22 -9.47
C VAL A 175 6.75 7.98 -10.97
N SER A 176 6.15 8.93 -11.67
CA SER A 176 6.00 8.88 -13.13
C SER A 176 6.31 10.23 -13.77
N ASN A 177 6.85 10.20 -14.98
CA ASN A 177 7.09 11.41 -15.78
C ASN A 177 5.78 11.93 -16.38
N ILE A 178 5.65 13.25 -16.39
CA ILE A 178 4.66 13.98 -17.16
C ILE A 178 5.31 14.34 -18.49
N TYR A 179 4.72 13.87 -19.59
CA TYR A 179 5.24 14.10 -20.92
C TYR A 179 4.43 15.16 -21.64
N GLN A 180 5.11 16.01 -22.39
CA GLN A 180 4.49 16.84 -23.40
C GLN A 180 4.87 16.32 -24.77
N ILE A 181 3.88 16.20 -25.65
CA ILE A 181 4.07 15.81 -27.03
C ILE A 181 3.92 17.08 -27.88
N GLU A 182 5.01 17.58 -28.44
CA GLU A 182 5.03 18.66 -29.42
C GLU A 182 5.74 18.15 -30.68
N ASP A 183 5.14 18.35 -31.86
CA ASP A 183 5.68 17.95 -33.17
C ASP A 183 6.17 16.49 -33.25
N GLY A 184 5.45 15.57 -32.58
CA GLY A 184 5.78 14.15 -32.55
C GLY A 184 6.99 13.78 -31.69
N LYS A 185 7.58 14.74 -30.97
CA LYS A 185 8.63 14.50 -29.97
C LYS A 185 8.04 14.58 -28.57
N SER A 186 8.35 13.57 -27.75
CA SER A 186 7.99 13.53 -26.34
C SER A 186 9.12 14.13 -25.51
N THR A 187 8.82 15.16 -24.72
CA THR A 187 9.73 15.76 -23.74
C THR A 187 9.15 15.63 -22.34
N VAL A 188 10.00 15.38 -21.35
CA VAL A 188 9.58 15.33 -19.94
C VAL A 188 9.39 16.77 -19.47
N ARG A 189 8.19 17.10 -18.98
CA ARG A 189 7.82 18.42 -18.45
C ARG A 189 7.72 18.49 -16.94
N GLY A 190 7.83 17.35 -16.28
CA GLY A 190 7.72 17.24 -14.85
C GLY A 190 7.50 15.80 -14.44
N GLN A 191 7.13 15.61 -13.18
CA GLN A 191 6.83 14.32 -12.61
C GLN A 191 5.62 14.41 -11.70
N ILE A 192 4.93 13.29 -11.56
CA ILE A 192 3.92 13.08 -10.54
C ILE A 192 4.47 12.07 -9.54
N ILE A 193 4.32 12.37 -8.25
CA ILE A 193 4.64 11.47 -7.14
C ILE A 193 3.35 11.20 -6.40
N ILE A 194 2.85 9.96 -6.45
CA ILE A 194 1.63 9.54 -5.77
C ILE A 194 2.02 8.76 -4.52
N GLN A 195 1.65 9.24 -3.34
CA GLN A 195 1.92 8.56 -2.08
C GLN A 195 0.78 7.63 -1.71
N MET A 196 1.11 6.36 -1.48
CA MET A 196 0.20 5.34 -0.97
C MET A 196 0.47 5.06 0.50
N ASN A 197 -0.59 4.92 1.29
CA ASN A 197 -0.54 4.46 2.67
C ASN A 197 -0.73 2.94 2.72
N LEU A 198 0.32 2.22 3.12
CA LEU A 198 0.29 0.76 3.24
C LEU A 198 -0.63 0.27 4.35
N ILE A 199 -0.86 1.08 5.38
CA ILE A 199 -1.75 0.70 6.50
C ILE A 199 -3.21 0.64 6.02
N GLY A 200 -3.60 1.52 5.07
CA GLY A 200 -4.93 1.46 4.45
C GLY A 200 -5.15 0.26 3.52
N LEU A 201 -4.09 -0.49 3.20
CA LEU A 201 -4.14 -1.70 2.36
C LEU A 201 -4.24 -3.00 3.16
N ALA A 202 -4.08 -2.96 4.49
CA ALA A 202 -4.02 -4.14 5.35
C ALA A 202 -5.28 -4.36 6.20
N GLY A 203 -6.28 -3.49 6.12
CA GLY A 203 -7.52 -3.56 6.90
C GLY A 203 -7.87 -2.23 7.56
#